data_AF-A0A1Y1VJR4-F1
#
_entry.id   AF-A0A1Y1VJR4-F1
#
_cell.length_a   1.000
_cell.length_b   1.000
_cell.length_c   1.000
_cell.angle_alpha   90.00
_cell.angle_beta   90.00
_cell.angle_gamma   90.00
#
_symmetry.space_group_name_H-M   'P 1'
#
loop_
_entity.id
_entity.type
_entity.pdbx_description
1 polymer ?
#
loop_
_entity_poly.entity_id
_entity_poly.type
_entity_poly.pdbx_seq_one_letter_code
_entity_poly.pdbx_strand_id
1 'polypeptide(L)'
;MSILFYSKDIINLLIRYGANINIKNSIGGTPILKLREFYWYDNMEEAIELFINYGANIYIKDNDKNTALYYAVKGFKEKAIDYLLNINFNINVQNINDDTPLHMACKNIMGNGDMIQYLVERGADYNIVNNKGETPLLITCKYGKEDLSKLLIDYGADSNKQDIEGNTPLLLSCNKEISTKGGNTTEYLIEKGADINKANNKGETPLYIISPYGNSTIFNQHLFLSIYVQQCVI
;
A
#
# COMPACT_ATOMS: atom_id res chain seq x y z
N MET A 1 -26.43 -5.03 16.33
CA MET A 1 -27.70 -4.70 15.61
C MET A 1 -27.30 -3.80 14.46
N SER A 2 -27.26 -4.33 13.22
CA SER A 2 -26.63 -3.62 12.10
C SER A 2 -27.47 -2.41 11.69
N ILE A 3 -26.81 -1.27 11.51
CA ILE A 3 -27.38 -0.03 10.94
C ILE A 3 -28.11 -0.30 9.59
N LEU A 4 -27.79 -1.41 8.93
CA LEU A 4 -28.36 -1.84 7.67
C LEU A 4 -29.84 -2.22 7.75
N PHE A 5 -30.34 -2.76 8.87
CA PHE A 5 -31.73 -3.24 8.95
C PHE A 5 -32.75 -2.09 8.86
N TYR A 6 -32.51 -0.99 9.57
CA TYR A 6 -33.33 0.24 9.48
C TYR A 6 -33.16 0.99 8.15
N SER A 7 -32.07 0.72 7.41
CA SER A 7 -31.78 1.43 6.17
C SER A 7 -32.56 0.89 4.97
N LYS A 8 -32.94 -0.41 4.95
CA LYS A 8 -33.55 -1.03 3.75
C LYS A 8 -34.90 -0.41 3.39
N ASP A 9 -35.78 -0.24 4.38
CA ASP A 9 -37.12 0.32 4.17
C ASP A 9 -37.04 1.79 3.72
N ILE A 10 -36.13 2.56 4.32
CA ILE A 10 -35.91 3.96 3.95
C ILE A 10 -35.31 4.08 2.55
N ILE A 11 -34.31 3.25 2.22
CA ILE A 11 -33.73 3.21 0.87
C ILE A 11 -34.83 2.88 -0.14
N ASN A 12 -35.59 1.82 0.07
CA ASN A 12 -36.70 1.43 -0.81
C ASN A 12 -37.72 2.56 -0.98
N LEU A 13 -38.12 3.20 0.11
CA LEU A 13 -39.05 4.33 0.08
C LEU A 13 -38.49 5.48 -0.77
N LEU A 14 -37.25 5.91 -0.52
CA LEU A 14 -36.63 7.00 -1.29
C LEU A 14 -36.52 6.67 -2.78
N ILE A 15 -36.10 5.45 -3.13
CA ILE A 15 -36.01 5.01 -4.53
C ILE A 15 -37.40 4.97 -5.19
N ARG A 16 -38.43 4.47 -4.50
CA ARG A 16 -39.82 4.47 -4.99
C ARG A 16 -40.35 5.87 -5.28
N TYR A 17 -39.92 6.87 -4.52
CA TYR A 17 -40.26 8.27 -4.73
C TYR A 17 -39.30 9.00 -5.69
N GLY A 18 -38.45 8.28 -6.42
CA GLY A 18 -37.61 8.82 -7.50
C GLY A 18 -36.23 9.32 -7.09
N ALA A 19 -35.75 9.01 -5.88
CA ALA A 19 -34.37 9.32 -5.51
C ALA A 19 -33.39 8.57 -6.42
N ASN A 20 -32.37 9.28 -6.92
CA ASN A 20 -31.31 8.67 -7.71
C ASN A 20 -30.13 8.27 -6.81
N ILE A 21 -29.93 6.96 -6.68
CA ILE A 21 -28.90 6.34 -5.84
C ILE A 21 -27.46 6.60 -6.31
N ASN A 22 -27.27 7.15 -7.52
CA ASN A 22 -25.96 7.39 -8.12
C ASN A 22 -25.54 8.86 -8.13
N ILE A 23 -26.31 9.75 -7.49
CA ILE A 23 -25.94 11.16 -7.35
C ILE A 23 -24.66 11.29 -6.51
N LYS A 24 -23.69 12.03 -7.04
CA LYS A 24 -22.46 12.39 -6.34
C LYS A 24 -22.67 13.61 -5.44
N ASN A 25 -22.12 13.56 -4.23
CA ASN A 25 -21.97 14.75 -3.37
C ASN A 25 -20.77 15.61 -3.79
N SER A 26 -20.49 16.68 -3.06
CA SER A 26 -19.40 17.65 -3.35
C SER A 26 -18.00 17.04 -3.42
N ILE A 27 -17.79 15.89 -2.78
CA ILE A 27 -16.51 15.16 -2.77
C ILE A 27 -16.56 13.90 -3.63
N GLY A 28 -17.52 13.82 -4.55
CA GLY A 28 -17.62 12.74 -5.54
C GLY A 28 -18.20 11.43 -5.00
N GLY A 29 -18.60 11.39 -3.74
CA GLY A 29 -19.14 10.21 -3.07
C GLY A 29 -20.60 9.97 -3.46
N THR A 30 -20.95 8.71 -3.70
CA THR A 30 -22.32 8.19 -3.82
C THR A 30 -22.68 7.39 -2.56
N PRO A 31 -23.96 7.00 -2.36
CA PRO A 31 -24.36 6.05 -1.31
C PRO A 31 -23.44 4.83 -1.16
N ILE A 32 -22.99 4.23 -2.27
CA ILE A 32 -22.09 3.07 -2.23
C ILE A 32 -20.63 3.42 -1.88
N LEU A 33 -20.23 4.70 -2.00
CA LEU A 33 -18.93 5.19 -1.53
C LEU A 33 -18.99 5.77 -0.11
N LYS A 34 -20.14 5.69 0.59
CA LYS A 34 -20.21 5.94 2.04
C LYS A 34 -19.32 4.97 2.84
N LEU A 35 -18.86 3.87 2.24
CA LEU A 35 -17.87 2.97 2.81
C LEU A 35 -16.64 3.71 3.37
N ARG A 36 -16.29 4.87 2.80
CA ARG A 36 -15.23 5.75 3.30
C ARG A 36 -15.41 6.25 4.74
N GLU A 37 -16.66 6.32 5.22
CA GLU A 37 -17.03 6.79 6.56
C GLU A 37 -17.14 5.62 7.53
N PHE A 38 -17.31 4.40 7.01
CA PHE A 38 -17.62 3.20 7.77
C PHE A 38 -16.66 2.03 7.48
N TYR A 39 -15.45 2.30 6.97
CA TYR A 39 -14.49 1.23 6.67
C TYR A 39 -14.02 0.46 7.91
N TRP A 40 -14.29 0.98 9.11
CA TRP A 40 -14.05 0.32 10.39
C TRP A 40 -15.22 -0.59 10.82
N TYR A 41 -16.40 -0.48 10.21
CA TYR A 41 -17.61 -1.22 10.58
C TYR A 41 -17.65 -2.62 9.94
N ASP A 42 -18.23 -3.60 10.63
CA ASP A 42 -18.39 -4.97 10.12
C ASP A 42 -19.61 -5.09 9.19
N ASN A 43 -19.59 -6.07 8.28
CA ASN A 43 -20.62 -6.32 7.25
C ASN A 43 -20.63 -5.30 6.10
N MET A 44 -19.45 -4.86 5.65
CA MET A 44 -19.31 -3.99 4.48
C MET A 44 -19.85 -4.66 3.20
N GLU A 45 -19.67 -5.96 3.07
CA GLU A 45 -20.19 -6.78 1.98
C GLU A 45 -21.72 -6.70 1.89
N GLU A 46 -22.43 -6.80 3.01
CA GLU A 46 -23.89 -6.70 3.05
C GLU A 46 -24.37 -5.32 2.62
N ALA A 47 -23.64 -4.27 2.98
CA ALA A 47 -23.95 -2.90 2.55
C ALA A 47 -23.73 -2.70 1.05
N ILE A 48 -22.63 -3.24 0.51
CA ILE A 48 -22.35 -3.21 -0.93
C ILE A 48 -23.45 -3.93 -1.70
N GLU A 49 -23.76 -5.17 -1.32
CA GLU A 49 -24.82 -5.98 -1.93
C GLU A 49 -26.17 -5.27 -1.87
N LEU A 50 -26.52 -4.69 -0.72
CA LEU A 50 -27.75 -3.94 -0.56
C LEU A 50 -27.86 -2.79 -1.55
N PHE A 51 -26.84 -1.94 -1.65
CA PHE A 51 -26.90 -0.79 -2.56
C PHE A 51 -26.91 -1.23 -4.03
N ILE A 52 -26.15 -2.28 -4.40
CA ILE A 52 -26.17 -2.85 -5.76
C ILE A 52 -27.57 -3.37 -6.10
N ASN A 53 -28.24 -4.05 -5.18
CA ASN A 53 -29.62 -4.54 -5.37
C ASN A 53 -30.64 -3.42 -5.61
N TYR A 54 -30.36 -2.19 -5.14
CA TYR A 54 -31.15 -0.99 -5.42
C TYR A 54 -30.65 -0.18 -6.63
N GLY A 55 -29.72 -0.72 -7.44
CA GLY A 55 -29.25 -0.11 -8.68
C GLY A 55 -28.07 0.86 -8.51
N ALA A 56 -27.34 0.79 -7.38
CA ALA A 56 -26.12 1.56 -7.24
C ALA A 56 -25.03 1.07 -8.20
N ASN A 57 -24.37 2.00 -8.87
CA ASN A 57 -23.21 1.73 -9.70
C ASN A 57 -21.95 1.68 -8.82
N ILE A 58 -21.48 0.45 -8.58
CA ILE A 58 -20.29 0.17 -7.77
C ILE A 58 -18.98 0.69 -8.39
N TYR A 59 -18.94 0.90 -9.71
CA TYR A 59 -17.75 1.34 -10.44
C TYR A 59 -17.51 2.86 -10.36
N ILE A 60 -18.37 3.60 -9.67
CA ILE A 60 -18.19 5.02 -9.46
C ILE A 60 -16.95 5.25 -8.60
N LYS A 61 -16.16 6.25 -9.00
CA LYS A 61 -15.03 6.76 -8.25
C LYS A 61 -15.34 8.12 -7.63
N ASP A 62 -14.78 8.37 -6.45
CA ASP A 62 -14.82 9.69 -5.83
C ASP A 62 -13.85 10.68 -6.51
N ASN A 63 -13.70 11.88 -5.94
CA ASN A 63 -12.83 12.92 -6.50
C ASN A 63 -11.33 12.54 -6.47
N ASP A 64 -10.92 11.66 -5.56
CA ASP A 64 -9.56 11.12 -5.47
C ASP A 64 -9.38 9.87 -6.36
N LYS A 65 -10.37 9.58 -7.21
CA LYS A 65 -10.46 8.37 -8.04
C LYS A 65 -10.45 7.07 -7.23
N ASN A 66 -10.76 7.11 -5.93
CA ASN A 66 -10.87 5.90 -5.11
C ASN A 66 -12.17 5.15 -5.44
N THR A 67 -12.09 3.82 -5.43
CA THR A 67 -13.20 2.90 -5.69
C THR A 67 -13.77 2.32 -4.39
N ALA A 68 -14.85 1.53 -4.48
CA ALA A 68 -15.28 0.72 -3.34
C ALA A 68 -14.18 -0.25 -2.85
N LEU A 69 -13.39 -0.83 -3.77
CA LEU A 69 -12.27 -1.71 -3.43
C LEU A 69 -11.22 -1.00 -2.59
N TYR A 70 -10.91 0.26 -2.93
CA TYR A 70 -10.01 1.08 -2.13
C TYR A 70 -10.45 1.13 -0.66
N TYR A 71 -11.74 1.37 -0.41
CA TYR A 71 -12.27 1.49 0.96
C TYR A 71 -12.37 0.15 1.69
N ALA A 72 -12.70 -0.93 0.97
CA ALA A 72 -12.68 -2.28 1.53
C ALA A 72 -11.26 -2.68 1.96
N VAL A 73 -10.25 -2.37 1.15
CA VAL A 73 -8.85 -2.60 1.50
C VAL A 73 -8.41 -1.70 2.64
N LYS A 74 -8.73 -0.40 2.62
CA LYS A 74 -8.40 0.53 3.72
C LYS A 74 -8.92 0.05 5.09
N GLY A 75 -10.09 -0.57 5.11
CA GLY A 75 -10.70 -1.16 6.31
C GLY A 75 -10.33 -2.63 6.58
N PHE A 76 -9.51 -3.23 5.73
CA PHE A 76 -9.19 -4.65 5.69
C PHE A 76 -10.42 -5.56 5.86
N LYS A 77 -11.44 -5.30 5.04
CA LYS A 77 -12.71 -6.04 5.05
C LYS A 77 -12.67 -7.15 4.00
N GLU A 78 -12.06 -8.28 4.36
CA GLU A 78 -11.81 -9.43 3.49
C GLU A 78 -13.03 -9.85 2.66
N LYS A 79 -14.18 -10.08 3.30
CA LYS A 79 -15.41 -10.47 2.60
C LYS A 79 -15.85 -9.45 1.54
N ALA A 80 -15.68 -8.16 1.81
CA ALA A 80 -15.99 -7.11 0.86
C ALA A 80 -14.97 -7.06 -0.28
N ILE A 81 -13.68 -7.28 0.00
CA ILE A 81 -12.63 -7.40 -1.02
C ILE A 81 -12.97 -8.58 -1.94
N ASP A 82 -13.21 -9.76 -1.38
CA ASP A 82 -13.58 -10.98 -2.13
C ASP A 82 -14.80 -10.77 -3.01
N TYR A 83 -15.87 -10.18 -2.45
CA TYR A 83 -17.07 -9.85 -3.22
C TYR A 83 -16.75 -8.94 -4.42
N LEU A 84 -15.98 -7.88 -4.21
CA LEU A 84 -15.64 -6.92 -5.26
C LEU A 84 -14.78 -7.56 -6.35
N LEU A 85 -13.82 -8.42 -6.00
CA LEU A 85 -13.01 -9.16 -6.97
C LEU A 85 -13.86 -10.17 -7.77
N ASN A 86 -14.82 -10.83 -7.12
CA ASN A 86 -15.73 -11.76 -7.79
C ASN A 86 -16.63 -11.07 -8.83
N ILE A 87 -16.90 -9.77 -8.69
CA ILE A 87 -17.60 -8.97 -9.70
C ILE A 87 -16.63 -8.25 -10.66
N ASN A 88 -15.40 -8.78 -10.82
CA ASN A 88 -14.36 -8.32 -11.75
C ASN A 88 -13.75 -6.94 -11.44
N PHE A 89 -13.69 -6.51 -10.18
CA PHE A 89 -12.81 -5.38 -9.85
C PHE A 89 -11.35 -5.73 -10.10
N ASN A 90 -10.64 -4.82 -10.76
CA ASN A 90 -9.19 -4.93 -10.89
C ASN A 90 -8.54 -4.66 -9.52
N ILE A 91 -7.89 -5.67 -8.94
CA ILE A 91 -7.12 -5.59 -7.69
C ILE A 91 -6.00 -4.53 -7.77
N ASN A 92 -5.53 -4.20 -8.98
CA ASN A 92 -4.48 -3.23 -9.26
C ASN A 92 -5.02 -1.85 -9.71
N VAL A 93 -6.28 -1.53 -9.40
CA VAL A 93 -6.87 -0.24 -9.77
C VAL A 93 -6.12 0.93 -9.14
N GLN A 94 -5.80 1.94 -9.95
CA GLN A 94 -5.05 3.12 -9.51
C GLN A 94 -5.99 4.30 -9.18
N ASN A 95 -5.67 5.00 -8.09
CA ASN A 95 -6.34 6.24 -7.69
C ASN A 95 -5.67 7.49 -8.32
N ILE A 96 -5.98 8.70 -7.85
CA ILE A 96 -5.42 9.94 -8.40
C ILE A 96 -3.90 10.07 -8.26
N ASN A 97 -3.31 9.35 -7.30
CA ASN A 97 -1.86 9.31 -7.09
C ASN A 97 -1.19 8.12 -7.78
N ASP A 98 -1.93 7.41 -8.63
CA ASP A 98 -1.52 6.13 -9.22
C ASP A 98 -1.21 5.04 -8.19
N ASP A 99 -1.67 5.20 -6.96
CA ASP A 99 -1.52 4.18 -5.93
C ASP A 99 -2.54 3.05 -6.15
N THR A 100 -2.06 1.81 -6.11
CA THR A 100 -2.92 0.60 -6.06
C THR A 100 -3.41 0.34 -4.62
N PRO A 101 -4.39 -0.55 -4.41
CA PRO A 101 -4.77 -0.98 -3.06
C PRO A 101 -3.59 -1.53 -2.23
N LEU A 102 -2.60 -2.16 -2.88
CA LEU A 102 -1.40 -2.62 -2.20
C LEU A 102 -0.50 -1.47 -1.74
N HIS A 103 -0.32 -0.41 -2.56
CA HIS A 103 0.37 0.81 -2.12
C HIS A 103 -0.30 1.40 -0.88
N MET A 104 -1.64 1.41 -0.86
CA MET A 104 -2.42 1.91 0.27
C MET A 104 -2.24 1.07 1.52
N ALA A 105 -2.25 -0.26 1.40
CA ALA A 105 -1.94 -1.17 2.50
C ALA A 105 -0.55 -0.86 3.11
N CYS A 106 0.45 -0.66 2.26
CA CYS A 106 1.81 -0.29 2.65
C CYS A 106 1.89 1.10 3.31
N LYS A 107 1.04 2.07 2.94
CA LYS A 107 0.98 3.39 3.59
C LYS A 107 0.18 3.37 4.91
N ASN A 108 -0.88 2.58 4.99
CA ASN A 108 -1.84 2.58 6.10
C ASN A 108 -1.19 2.22 7.45
N ILE A 109 -1.48 2.99 8.51
CA ILE A 109 -0.99 2.72 9.88
C ILE A 109 -1.45 1.33 10.37
N MET A 110 -2.63 0.88 9.94
CA MET A 110 -3.16 -0.45 10.26
C MET A 110 -2.67 -1.55 9.31
N GLY A 111 -1.86 -1.23 8.30
CA GLY A 111 -1.32 -2.23 7.38
C GLY A 111 -0.42 -3.21 8.13
N ASN A 112 -0.70 -4.49 7.99
CA ASN A 112 0.05 -5.59 8.62
C ASN A 112 0.41 -6.67 7.57
N GLY A 113 1.20 -7.66 7.97
CA GLY A 113 1.66 -8.72 7.08
C GLY A 113 0.52 -9.50 6.45
N ASP A 114 -0.48 -9.87 7.25
CA ASP A 114 -1.67 -10.61 6.81
C ASP A 114 -2.40 -9.88 5.69
N MET A 115 -2.55 -8.56 5.80
CA MET A 115 -3.19 -7.73 4.78
C MET A 115 -2.39 -7.71 3.47
N ILE A 116 -1.07 -7.59 3.53
CA ILE A 116 -0.21 -7.62 2.35
C ILE A 116 -0.27 -9.00 1.69
N GLN A 117 -0.10 -10.07 2.47
CA GLN A 117 -0.20 -11.44 2.01
C GLN A 117 -1.55 -11.70 1.33
N TYR A 118 -2.65 -11.34 1.99
CA TYR A 118 -4.00 -11.53 1.49
C TYR A 118 -4.23 -10.86 0.13
N LEU A 119 -3.69 -9.64 -0.07
CA LEU A 119 -3.80 -8.91 -1.34
C LEU A 119 -2.93 -9.54 -2.44
N VAL A 120 -1.69 -9.93 -2.12
CA VAL A 120 -0.76 -10.56 -3.07
C VAL A 120 -1.30 -11.92 -3.54
N GLU A 121 -1.86 -12.72 -2.63
CA GLU A 121 -2.52 -14.00 -2.96
C GLU A 121 -3.74 -13.83 -3.90
N ARG A 122 -4.32 -12.62 -3.93
CA ARG A 122 -5.41 -12.23 -4.85
C ARG A 122 -4.93 -11.54 -6.13
N GLY A 123 -3.63 -11.58 -6.39
CA GLY A 123 -3.03 -11.07 -7.62
C GLY A 123 -2.70 -9.58 -7.58
N ALA A 124 -2.58 -8.96 -6.40
CA ALA A 124 -2.02 -7.62 -6.31
C ALA A 124 -0.55 -7.64 -6.78
N ASP A 125 -0.23 -6.78 -7.74
CA ASP A 125 1.11 -6.65 -8.29
C ASP A 125 1.94 -5.72 -7.39
N TYR A 126 2.98 -6.27 -6.79
CA TYR A 126 3.90 -5.59 -5.88
C TYR A 126 5.03 -4.82 -6.57
N ASN A 127 5.05 -4.77 -7.91
CA ASN A 127 6.03 -4.01 -8.71
C ASN A 127 5.42 -2.82 -9.46
N ILE A 128 4.10 -2.62 -9.41
CA ILE A 128 3.47 -1.40 -9.94
C ILE A 128 4.05 -0.18 -9.21
N VAL A 129 4.24 0.92 -9.95
CA VAL A 129 4.69 2.20 -9.41
C VAL A 129 3.56 3.21 -9.38
N ASN A 130 3.55 4.05 -8.36
CA ASN A 130 2.66 5.21 -8.27
C ASN A 130 3.23 6.43 -9.01
N ASN A 131 2.58 7.60 -8.90
CA ASN A 131 2.97 8.82 -9.61
C ASN A 131 4.31 9.44 -9.14
N LYS A 132 4.86 8.92 -8.03
CA LYS A 132 6.20 9.22 -7.53
C LYS A 132 7.22 8.15 -7.90
N GLY A 133 6.86 7.20 -8.76
CA GLY A 133 7.72 6.07 -9.10
C GLY A 133 7.90 5.08 -7.95
N GLU A 134 7.16 5.22 -6.85
CA GLU A 134 7.30 4.37 -5.67
C GLU A 134 6.58 3.05 -5.91
N THR A 135 7.27 1.93 -5.70
CA THR A 135 6.66 0.60 -5.53
C THR A 135 6.15 0.45 -4.09
N PRO A 136 5.32 -0.58 -3.80
CA PRO A 136 5.00 -0.98 -2.44
C PRO A 136 6.22 -1.14 -1.52
N LEU A 137 7.33 -1.71 -2.00
CA LEU A 137 8.56 -1.88 -1.23
C LEU A 137 9.23 -0.53 -0.92
N LEU A 138 9.31 0.38 -1.89
CA LEU A 138 9.83 1.74 -1.66
C LEU A 138 9.03 2.47 -0.58
N ILE A 139 7.69 2.31 -0.59
CA ILE A 139 6.81 2.87 0.44
C ILE A 139 7.13 2.27 1.82
N THR A 140 7.21 0.94 1.97
CA THR A 140 7.43 0.35 3.29
C THR A 140 8.80 0.72 3.85
N CYS A 141 9.84 0.79 3.00
CA CYS A 141 11.16 1.28 3.41
C CYS A 141 11.11 2.74 3.85
N LYS A 142 10.44 3.62 3.08
CA LYS A 142 10.26 5.05 3.39
C LYS A 142 9.53 5.32 4.71
N TYR A 143 8.61 4.44 5.09
CA TYR A 143 7.87 4.56 6.36
C TYR A 143 8.45 3.70 7.49
N GLY A 144 9.58 3.01 7.27
CA GLY A 144 10.22 2.17 8.29
C GLY A 144 9.39 0.94 8.71
N LYS A 145 8.57 0.41 7.81
CA LYS A 145 7.74 -0.78 8.07
C LYS A 145 8.54 -2.04 7.78
N GLU A 146 9.37 -2.40 8.74
CA GLU A 146 10.35 -3.49 8.60
C GLU A 146 9.71 -4.81 8.16
N ASP A 147 8.72 -5.30 8.91
CA ASP A 147 8.09 -6.61 8.63
C ASP A 147 7.45 -6.66 7.24
N LEU A 148 6.82 -5.55 6.83
CA LEU A 148 6.19 -5.46 5.51
C LEU A 148 7.24 -5.37 4.40
N SER A 149 8.36 -4.70 4.65
CA SER A 149 9.47 -4.61 3.69
C SER A 149 10.07 -6.00 3.46
N LYS A 150 10.38 -6.73 4.54
CA LYS A 150 10.87 -8.11 4.47
C LYS A 150 9.90 -9.02 3.73
N LEU A 151 8.60 -8.94 4.06
CA LEU A 151 7.56 -9.73 3.40
C LEU A 151 7.50 -9.45 1.88
N LEU A 152 7.53 -8.19 1.45
CA LEU A 152 7.54 -7.84 0.03
C LEU A 152 8.81 -8.31 -0.68
N ILE A 153 9.96 -8.24 -0.02
CA ILE A 153 11.23 -8.77 -0.54
C ILE A 153 11.14 -10.28 -0.71
N ASP A 154 10.50 -11.00 0.22
CA ASP A 154 10.29 -12.44 0.14
C ASP A 154 9.32 -12.85 -1.00
N TYR A 155 8.34 -12.00 -1.31
CA TYR A 155 7.54 -12.14 -2.53
C TYR A 155 8.33 -11.81 -3.81
N GLY A 156 9.55 -11.28 -3.71
CA GLY A 156 10.40 -10.96 -4.86
C GLY A 156 10.22 -9.55 -5.40
N ALA A 157 9.79 -8.60 -4.58
CA ALA A 157 9.78 -7.19 -4.97
C ALA A 157 11.19 -6.71 -5.32
N ASP A 158 11.31 -5.91 -6.39
CA ASP A 158 12.59 -5.43 -6.90
C ASP A 158 13.27 -4.49 -5.89
N SER A 159 14.32 -5.01 -5.24
CA SER A 159 15.10 -4.33 -4.22
C SER A 159 16.02 -3.22 -4.77
N ASN A 160 16.11 -3.08 -6.09
CA ASN A 160 16.92 -2.09 -6.79
C ASN A 160 16.09 -1.10 -7.61
N LYS A 161 14.75 -1.19 -7.55
CA LYS A 161 13.87 -0.24 -8.22
C LYS A 161 14.08 1.17 -7.68
N GLN A 162 14.13 2.15 -8.57
CA GLN A 162 14.28 3.56 -8.21
C GLN A 162 12.96 4.31 -8.32
N ASP A 163 12.69 5.18 -7.34
CA ASP A 163 11.62 6.19 -7.43
C ASP A 163 12.02 7.34 -8.38
N ILE A 164 11.16 8.36 -8.54
CA ILE A 164 11.44 9.51 -9.41
C ILE A 164 12.67 10.33 -9.00
N GLU A 165 13.10 10.24 -7.74
CA GLU A 165 14.28 10.91 -7.21
C GLU A 165 15.53 10.03 -7.31
N GLY A 166 15.40 8.81 -7.84
CA GLY A 166 16.49 7.84 -7.94
C GLY A 166 16.72 7.06 -6.64
N ASN A 167 15.87 7.18 -5.62
CA ASN A 167 16.08 6.47 -4.37
C ASN A 167 15.71 4.99 -4.54
N THR A 168 16.59 4.11 -4.04
CA THR A 168 16.33 2.66 -3.91
C THR A 168 15.72 2.32 -2.55
N PRO A 169 15.11 1.13 -2.37
CA PRO A 169 14.71 0.63 -1.06
C PRO A 169 15.81 0.73 0.00
N LEU A 170 17.05 0.35 -0.37
CA LEU A 170 18.22 0.39 0.51
C LEU A 170 18.58 1.83 0.93
N LEU A 171 18.50 2.78 0.00
CA LEU A 171 18.74 4.18 0.32
C LEU A 171 17.65 4.70 1.27
N LEU A 172 16.38 4.40 1.02
CA LEU A 172 15.29 4.82 1.90
C LEU A 172 15.36 4.20 3.30
N SER A 173 15.79 2.93 3.44
CA SER A 173 15.94 2.29 4.75
C SER A 173 17.09 2.84 5.59
N CYS A 174 18.11 3.44 4.97
CA CYS A 174 19.24 4.08 5.63
C CYS A 174 18.95 5.51 6.14
N ASN A 175 17.87 6.15 5.71
CA ASN A 175 17.60 7.55 6.04
C ASN A 175 17.31 7.75 7.56
N LYS A 176 17.87 8.83 8.11
CA LYS A 176 17.99 9.19 9.53
C LYS A 176 16.67 9.23 10.31
N GLU A 177 15.55 9.57 9.66
CA GLU A 177 14.24 9.62 10.32
C GLU A 177 13.69 8.21 10.62
N ILE A 178 14.15 7.21 9.87
CA ILE A 178 13.67 5.82 9.90
C ILE A 178 14.63 4.93 10.71
N SER A 179 15.90 5.32 10.83
CA SER A 179 17.00 4.50 11.36
C SER A 179 16.91 4.13 12.86
N THR A 180 15.93 4.65 13.62
CA THR A 180 15.65 4.16 14.98
C THR A 180 14.88 2.84 15.00
N LYS A 181 14.29 2.45 13.85
CA LYS A 181 13.56 1.19 13.63
C LYS A 181 14.02 0.40 12.39
N GLY A 182 14.74 1.01 11.46
CA GLY A 182 15.06 0.43 10.14
C GLY A 182 16.28 -0.49 10.03
N GLY A 183 17.03 -0.74 11.12
CA GLY A 183 18.31 -1.46 11.06
C GLY A 183 18.24 -2.81 10.35
N ASN A 184 17.25 -3.62 10.69
CA ASN A 184 17.12 -4.97 10.13
C ASN A 184 16.61 -4.98 8.67
N THR A 185 15.92 -3.93 8.20
CA THR A 185 15.50 -3.86 6.78
C THR A 185 16.70 -3.65 5.87
N THR A 186 17.63 -2.77 6.28
CA THR A 186 18.87 -2.51 5.56
C THR A 186 19.72 -3.77 5.43
N GLU A 187 19.91 -4.50 6.54
CA GLU A 187 20.63 -5.78 6.53
C GLU A 187 19.97 -6.78 5.58
N TYR A 188 18.64 -6.94 5.69
CA TYR A 188 17.91 -7.86 4.83
C TYR A 188 18.00 -7.52 3.35
N LEU A 189 17.91 -6.24 2.99
CA LEU A 189 18.09 -5.79 1.61
C LEU A 189 19.49 -6.13 1.08
N ILE A 190 20.53 -5.93 1.89
CA ILE A 190 21.92 -6.29 1.53
C ILE A 190 22.06 -7.79 1.34
N GLU A 191 21.54 -8.60 2.26
CA GLU A 191 21.54 -10.06 2.17
C GLU A 191 20.84 -10.58 0.91
N LYS A 192 19.79 -9.87 0.46
CA LYS A 192 19.03 -10.18 -0.74
C LYS A 192 19.61 -9.56 -2.02
N GLY A 193 20.79 -8.95 -1.94
CA GLY A 193 21.55 -8.48 -3.10
C GLY A 193 21.16 -7.09 -3.60
N ALA A 194 20.65 -6.21 -2.73
CA ALA A 194 20.50 -4.80 -3.08
C ALA A 194 21.87 -4.16 -3.40
N ASP A 195 21.91 -3.29 -4.41
CA ASP A 195 23.12 -2.61 -4.84
C ASP A 195 23.50 -1.52 -3.85
N ILE A 196 24.51 -1.81 -3.04
CA ILE A 196 25.05 -0.93 -1.99
C ILE A 196 25.69 0.36 -2.53
N ASN A 197 26.01 0.42 -3.83
CA ASN A 197 26.66 1.55 -4.47
C ASN A 197 25.71 2.36 -5.36
N LYS A 198 24.43 1.96 -5.47
CA LYS A 198 23.46 2.66 -6.30
C LYS A 198 23.15 4.04 -5.73
N ALA A 199 23.52 5.08 -6.48
CA ALA A 199 23.23 6.47 -6.11
C ALA A 199 21.87 6.94 -6.59
N ASN A 200 21.25 7.86 -5.84
CA ASN A 200 20.08 8.60 -6.29
C ASN A 200 20.44 9.71 -7.30
N ASN A 201 19.45 10.49 -7.75
CA ASN A 201 19.66 11.54 -8.74
C ASN A 201 20.53 12.71 -8.22
N LYS A 202 20.81 12.78 -6.92
CA LYS A 202 21.73 13.75 -6.31
C LYS A 202 23.15 13.20 -6.17
N GLY A 203 23.40 11.95 -6.57
CA GLY A 203 24.68 11.27 -6.39
C GLY A 203 24.88 10.70 -4.97
N GLU A 204 23.84 10.69 -4.14
CA GLU A 204 23.92 10.18 -2.77
C GLU A 204 23.81 8.65 -2.79
N THR A 205 24.81 7.97 -2.25
CA THR A 205 24.80 6.50 -2.06
C THR A 205 24.24 6.12 -0.69
N PRO A 206 23.86 4.85 -0.44
CA PRO A 206 23.51 4.38 0.89
C PRO A 206 24.54 4.75 1.95
N LEU A 207 25.85 4.63 1.64
CA LEU A 207 26.91 4.98 2.57
C LEU A 207 26.95 6.49 2.92
N TYR A 208 26.63 7.35 1.95
CA TYR A 208 26.66 8.81 2.13
C TYR A 208 25.57 9.30 3.10
N ILE A 209 24.38 8.71 3.04
CA ILE A 209 23.20 9.19 3.79
C ILE A 209 23.08 8.62 5.21
N ILE A 210 23.97 7.70 5.62
CA ILE A 210 23.91 7.07 6.94
C ILE A 210 24.08 8.12 8.02
N SER A 211 23.14 8.13 8.96
CA SER A 211 23.26 8.90 10.19
C SER A 211 24.35 8.27 11.08
N PRO A 212 25.30 9.06 11.64
CA PRO A 212 26.25 8.56 12.64
C PRO A 212 25.59 8.07 13.95
N TYR A 213 24.27 8.25 14.07
CA TYR A 213 23.44 7.81 15.20
C TYR A 213 22.44 6.69 14.83
N GLY A 214 22.45 6.21 13.57
CA GLY A 214 21.69 5.03 13.14
C GLY A 214 22.40 3.74 13.56
N ASN A 215 21.64 2.68 13.82
CA ASN A 215 22.06 1.42 14.44
C ASN A 215 23.50 0.98 14.09
N SER A 216 24.43 1.26 15.01
CA SER A 216 25.89 1.26 14.82
C SER A 216 26.55 -0.12 14.74
N THR A 217 25.75 -1.19 14.83
CA THR A 217 26.25 -2.56 14.89
C THR A 217 26.46 -3.18 13.50
N ILE A 218 25.63 -2.82 12.51
CA ILE A 218 25.56 -3.51 11.21
C ILE A 218 26.72 -3.08 10.28
N PHE A 219 27.11 -1.81 10.32
CA PHE A 219 28.11 -1.24 9.40
C PHE A 219 29.55 -1.64 9.72
N ASN A 220 29.85 -2.06 10.96
CA ASN A 220 31.20 -2.44 11.35
C ASN A 220 31.60 -3.87 10.93
N GLN A 221 30.66 -4.76 10.61
CA GLN A 221 30.98 -6.16 10.30
C GLN A 221 30.91 -6.50 8.81
N HIS A 222 29.87 -6.08 8.08
CA HIS A 222 29.71 -6.45 6.67
C HIS A 222 30.51 -5.57 5.70
N LEU A 223 30.63 -4.26 5.98
CA LEU A 223 31.39 -3.37 5.10
C LEU A 223 32.91 -3.64 5.19
N PHE A 224 33.41 -3.97 6.39
CA PHE A 224 34.81 -4.39 6.59
C PHE A 224 35.19 -5.60 5.73
N LEU A 225 34.30 -6.59 5.59
CA LEU A 225 34.58 -7.76 4.75
C LEU A 225 34.54 -7.42 3.24
N SER A 226 33.61 -6.58 2.80
CA SER A 226 33.52 -6.21 1.37
C SER A 226 34.66 -5.30 0.89
N ILE A 227 35.12 -4.36 1.72
CA ILE A 227 36.26 -3.48 1.42
C ILE A 227 37.55 -4.30 1.38
N TYR A 228 37.74 -5.26 2.30
CA TYR A 228 38.92 -6.13 2.28
C TYR A 228 38.93 -7.08 1.08
N VAL A 229 37.78 -7.66 0.69
CA VAL A 229 37.73 -8.57 -0.47
C VAL A 229 38.01 -7.82 -1.79
N GLN A 230 37.59 -6.57 -1.93
CA GLN A 230 37.91 -5.76 -3.13
C GLN A 230 39.38 -5.26 -3.15
N GLN A 231 40.02 -5.08 -2.00
CA GLN A 231 41.45 -4.70 -1.93
C GLN A 231 42.42 -5.88 -2.09
N CYS A 232 41.95 -7.12 -1.95
CA CYS A 232 42.78 -8.33 -2.09
C CYS A 232 42.85 -8.90 -3.52
N VAL A 233 42.26 -8.25 -4.52
CA VAL A 233 42.26 -8.71 -5.94
C VAL A 233 43.07 -7.77 -6.86
N ILE A 234 44.07 -7.06 -6.33
CA ILE A 234 45.01 -6.27 -7.14
C ILE A 234 46.45 -6.57 -6.71
#